data_AF-A0A0F6WQL0-F1
#
_entry.id   AF-A0A0F6WQL0-F1
#
_cell.length_a   1.000
_cell.length_b   1.000
_cell.length_c   1.000
_cell.angle_alpha   90.00
_cell.angle_beta   90.00
_cell.angle_gamma   90.00
#
_symmetry.space_group_name_H-M   'P 1'
#
loop_
_entity.id
_entity.type
_entity.pdbx_description
1 polymer ?
#
loop_
_entity_poly.entity_id
_entity_poly.type
_entity_poly.pdbx_seq_one_letter_code
_entity_poly.pdbx_strand_id
1 'polypeptide(L)' 'MTIRIGSNGAERIATNHETIGDGPADENAMDLFNNAQGRQIGAGFINSKDETSALAICALWTNLGRLKTLK' A
#
# COMPACT_ATOMS: atom_id res chain seq x y z
N MET A 1 -7.16 1.99 0.70
CA MET A 1 -7.53 1.81 2.13
C MET A 1 -7.32 3.09 2.94
N THR A 2 -6.11 3.63 2.99
CA THR A 2 -5.74 4.78 3.85
C THR A 2 -6.67 5.99 3.76
N ILE A 3 -7.12 6.37 2.56
CA ILE A 3 -8.04 7.51 2.37
C ILE A 3 -9.36 7.31 3.14
N ARG A 4 -9.85 6.06 3.22
CA ARG A 4 -11.15 5.71 3.83
C ARG A 4 -11.06 5.46 5.33
N ILE A 5 -10.03 4.74 5.77
CA ILE A 5 -9.92 4.23 7.16
C ILE A 5 -8.69 4.75 7.92
N GLY A 6 -7.97 5.71 7.34
CA GLY A 6 -6.73 6.25 7.90
C GLY A 6 -5.54 5.29 7.78
N SER A 7 -4.33 5.82 8.01
CA SER A 7 -3.08 5.05 7.90
C SER A 7 -3.02 3.90 8.91
N ASN A 8 -3.43 4.15 10.16
CA ASN A 8 -3.40 3.14 11.23
C ASN A 8 -4.38 1.99 10.95
N GLY A 9 -5.58 2.30 10.45
CA GLY A 9 -6.55 1.26 10.08
C GLY A 9 -6.08 0.44 8.89
N ALA A 10 -5.53 1.11 7.87
CA ALA A 10 -4.96 0.44 6.70
C ALA A 10 -3.76 -0.45 7.04
N GLU A 11 -2.89 -0.01 7.94
CA GLU A 11 -1.73 -0.78 8.41
C GLU A 11 -2.14 -2.04 9.13
N ARG A 12 -3.07 -1.94 10.11
CA ARG A 12 -3.54 -3.10 10.85
C ARG A 12 -4.13 -4.16 9.94
N ILE A 13 -4.95 -3.77 8.97
CA ILE A 13 -5.57 -4.72 8.03
C ILE A 13 -4.50 -5.35 7.14
N ALA A 14 -3.62 -4.54 6.55
CA ALA A 14 -2.56 -5.01 5.66
C ALA A 14 -1.60 -5.96 6.40
N THR A 15 -1.04 -5.55 7.54
CA THR A 15 -0.13 -6.39 8.32
C THR A 15 -0.80 -7.68 8.77
N ASN A 16 -2.05 -7.63 9.25
CA ASN A 16 -2.75 -8.85 9.64
C ASN A 16 -2.90 -9.83 8.46
N HIS A 17 -3.21 -9.33 7.25
CA HIS A 17 -3.30 -10.16 6.05
C HIS A 17 -1.98 -10.91 5.78
N GLU A 18 -0.84 -10.20 5.85
CA GLU A 18 0.48 -10.78 5.59
C GLU A 18 1.03 -11.66 6.74
N THR A 19 0.61 -11.44 7.98
CA THR A 19 1.09 -12.22 9.14
C THR A 19 0.27 -13.47 9.44
N ILE A 20 -1.00 -13.50 9.03
CA ILE A 20 -1.90 -14.63 9.27
C ILE A 20 -1.96 -15.54 8.04
N GLY A 21 -1.72 -15.02 6.84
CA GLY A 21 -1.66 -15.83 5.62
C GLY A 21 -0.41 -16.70 5.55
N ASP A 22 -0.57 -17.94 5.07
CA ASP A 22 0.53 -18.86 4.73
C ASP A 22 1.21 -18.49 3.39
N GLY A 23 1.30 -17.19 3.10
CA GLY A 23 1.91 -16.68 1.87
C GLY A 23 3.43 -16.94 1.83
N PRO A 24 4.02 -17.09 0.63
CA PRO A 24 5.48 -17.16 0.49
C PRO A 24 6.17 -15.96 1.13
N ALA A 25 7.28 -16.18 1.85
CA ALA A 25 7.97 -15.11 2.58
C ALA A 25 8.39 -13.93 1.68
N ASP A 26 8.78 -14.20 0.43
CA ASP A 26 9.16 -13.16 -0.53
C ASP A 26 7.97 -12.33 -1.02
N GLU A 27 6.79 -12.96 -1.13
CA GLU A 27 5.52 -12.29 -1.46
C GLU A 27 5.08 -11.41 -0.29
N ASN A 28 5.05 -11.94 0.93
CA ASN A 28 4.68 -11.17 2.12
C ASN A 28 5.63 -9.97 2.33
N ALA A 29 6.93 -10.13 2.08
CA ALA A 29 7.89 -9.04 2.18
C ALA A 29 7.70 -7.97 1.09
N MET A 30 7.34 -8.37 -0.13
CA MET A 30 6.97 -7.47 -1.21
C MET A 30 5.68 -6.70 -0.85
N ASP A 31 4.66 -7.40 -0.38
CA ASP A 31 3.35 -6.85 -0.09
C ASP A 31 3.40 -5.91 1.12
N LEU A 32 4.08 -6.26 2.21
CA LEU A 32 4.30 -5.34 3.32
C LEU A 32 4.97 -4.04 2.87
N PHE A 33 5.97 -4.14 2.00
CA PHE A 33 6.67 -2.97 1.46
C PHE A 33 5.74 -2.12 0.58
N ASN A 34 5.05 -2.73 -0.38
CA ASN A 34 4.15 -2.04 -1.29
C ASN A 34 2.94 -1.44 -0.55
N ASN A 35 2.41 -2.13 0.46
CA ASN A 35 1.36 -1.63 1.34
C ASN A 35 1.82 -0.38 2.11
N ALA A 36 3.07 -0.33 2.58
CA ALA A 36 3.62 0.87 3.22
C ALA A 36 3.70 2.06 2.24
N GLN A 37 4.15 1.84 1.01
CA GLN A 37 4.16 2.86 -0.04
C GLN A 37 2.73 3.37 -0.34
N GLY A 38 1.77 2.46 -0.49
CA GLY A 38 0.36 2.80 -0.69
C GLY A 38 -0.24 3.60 0.48
N ARG A 39 0.19 3.33 1.72
CA ARG A 39 -0.20 4.15 2.89
C ARG A 39 0.36 5.56 2.80
N GLN A 40 1.63 5.71 2.44
CA GLN A 40 2.27 7.02 2.28
C GLN A 40 1.57 7.87 1.21
N ILE A 41 1.27 7.28 0.05
CA ILE A 41 0.52 7.96 -1.01
C ILE A 41 -0.86 8.35 -0.50
N GLY A 42 -1.62 7.38 0.04
CA GLY A 42 -2.98 7.61 0.49
C GLY A 42 -3.10 8.65 1.62
N ALA A 43 -2.08 8.79 2.47
CA ALA A 43 -2.05 9.80 3.53
C ALA A 43 -2.14 11.23 2.97
N GLY A 44 -1.53 11.50 1.81
CA GLY A 44 -1.60 12.81 1.14
C GLY A 44 -3.00 13.19 0.66
N PHE A 45 -3.90 12.22 0.50
CA PHE A 45 -5.25 12.42 -0.03
C PHE A 45 -6.36 12.17 1.01
N ILE A 46 -6.02 12.00 2.30
CA ILE A 46 -7.02 11.74 3.36
C ILE A 46 -8.08 12.85 3.43
N ASN A 47 -7.69 14.12 3.25
CA ASN A 47 -8.62 15.25 3.37
C ASN A 47 -9.44 15.47 2.10
N SER A 48 -8.80 15.39 0.93
CA SER A 48 -9.46 15.60 -0.36
C SER A 48 -10.36 14.43 -0.78
N LYS A 49 -10.12 13.23 -0.22
CA LYS A 49 -10.75 11.96 -0.64
C LYS A 49 -10.56 11.66 -2.13
N ASP A 50 -9.53 12.23 -2.74
CA ASP A 50 -9.25 12.07 -4.17
C ASP A 50 -8.51 10.74 -4.43
N GLU A 51 -9.31 9.68 -4.58
CA GLU A 51 -8.80 8.34 -4.88
C GLU A 51 -8.21 8.23 -6.28
N THR A 52 -8.71 9.02 -7.24
CA THR A 52 -8.22 9.02 -8.63
C THR A 52 -6.78 9.50 -8.70
N SER A 53 -6.48 10.64 -8.07
CA SER A 53 -5.10 11.15 -8.01
C SER A 53 -4.18 10.22 -7.22
N ALA A 54 -4.66 9.63 -6.12
CA ALA A 54 -3.89 8.63 -5.38
C ALA A 54 -3.53 7.41 -6.26
N LEU A 55 -4.48 6.90 -7.05
CA LEU A 55 -4.22 5.81 -8.00
C LEU A 55 -3.18 6.22 -9.07
N ALA A 56 -3.28 7.44 -9.60
CA ALA A 56 -2.32 7.93 -10.59
C ALA A 56 -0.89 7.97 -10.02
N ILE A 57 -0.72 8.37 -8.76
CA ILE A 57 0.59 8.35 -8.09
C ILE A 57 1.07 6.91 -7.84
N CYS A 58 0.19 5.99 -7.44
CA CYS A 58 0.55 4.57 -7.32
C CYS A 58 1.07 4.01 -8.65
N ALA A 59 0.38 4.28 -9.76
CA ALA A 59 0.81 3.84 -11.09
C ALA A 59 2.15 4.46 -11.50
N LEU A 60 2.36 5.74 -11.20
CA LEU A 60 3.65 6.40 -11.42
C LEU A 60 4.78 5.74 -10.63
N TRP A 61 4.54 5.38 -9.37
CA TRP A 61 5.53 4.74 -8.51
C TRP A 61 5.91 3.35 -9.00
N THR A 62 4.96 2.58 -9.53
CA THR A 62 5.25 1.33 -10.24
C THR A 62 6.23 1.56 -11.38
N ASN A 63 5.95 2.54 -12.25
CA ASN A 63 6.79 2.84 -13.41
C ASN A 63 8.18 3.38 -13.06
N LEU A 64 8.31 4.04 -11.90
CA LEU A 64 9.58 4.54 -11.38
C LEU A 64 10.36 3.51 -10.57
N GLY A 65 9.89 2.26 -10.48
CA GLY A 65 10.54 1.21 -9.69
C GLY A 65 10.54 1.48 -8.18
N ARG A 66 9.56 2.26 -7.69
CA ARG A 66 9.38 2.57 -6.27
C ARG A 66 8.58 1.50 -5.53
N LEU A 67 8.00 0.54 -6.26
CA LEU A 67 7.38 -0.65 -5.72
C LEU A 67 8.29 -1.87 -5.97
N LYS A 68 8.17 -2.88 -5.10
CA LYS A 68 8.83 -4.17 -5.30
C LYS A 68 7.95 -5.07 -6.18
N THR A 69 8.62 -5.86 -7.02
CA THR A 69 8.02 -6.99 -7.74
C THR A 69 8.79 -8.26 -7.38
N LEU A 70 8.12 -9.40 -7.42
CA LEU A 70 8.79 -10.70 -7.40
C LEU A 70 9.71 -10.79 -8.62
N LYS A 71 10.88 -11.40 -8.44
CA LYS A 71 11.85 -11.65 -9.51
C LYS A 71 11.75 -13.07 -10.01
#